data_AF-A0A2P8VV53-F1
#
_entry.id   AF-A0A2P8VV53-F1
#
_cell.length_a   1.000
_cell.length_b   1.000
_cell.length_c   1.000
_cell.angle_alpha   90.00
_cell.angle_beta   90.00
_cell.angle_gamma   90.00
#
_symmetry.space_group_name_H-M   'P 1'
#
loop_
_entity.id
_entity.type
_entity.pdbx_description
1 polymer ?
#
loop_
_entity_poly.entity_id
_entity_poly.type
_entity_poly.pdbx_seq_one_letter_code
_entity_poly.pdbx_strand_id
1 'polypeptide(L)'
;MSLFFDVLSSINNPNQQGSIDQLSSVFTSVQDVAGSQGLNNDQVGSLLNALGGALQPALKQQAATVGSGQIEGMLGKLAGAGGTAALASAIPPQMQQQMIQAIAQKSGLNAGMIQTMLPRLLPVALGLLGMGAAKPGAPSGDNPLLGAFLNSGSPNTTDLGTVMKFAGRFLNPPQ
;
A
#
# COMPACT_ATOMS: atom_id res chain seq x y z
N MET A 1 -7.12 4.00 14.80
CA MET A 1 -7.62 2.70 14.32
C MET A 1 -6.57 2.14 13.35
N SER A 2 -6.37 0.82 13.31
CA SER A 2 -5.32 0.22 12.47
C SER A 2 -5.82 0.13 11.02
N LEU A 3 -4.95 0.41 10.03
CA LEU A 3 -5.26 0.31 8.60
C LEU A 3 -5.93 -1.01 8.21
N PHE A 4 -5.62 -2.10 8.91
CA PHE A 4 -6.24 -3.40 8.66
C PHE A 4 -7.75 -3.39 8.94
N PHE A 5 -8.22 -2.72 9.99
CA PHE A 5 -9.65 -2.60 10.26
C PHE A 5 -10.34 -1.74 9.20
N ASP A 6 -9.67 -0.71 8.69
CA ASP A 6 -10.18 0.08 7.58
C ASP A 6 -10.27 -0.77 6.31
N VAL A 7 -9.30 -1.68 6.08
CA VAL A 7 -9.34 -2.64 4.96
C VAL A 7 -10.53 -3.58 5.10
N LEU A 8 -10.74 -4.17 6.28
CA LEU A 8 -11.90 -5.03 6.54
C LEU A 8 -13.23 -4.28 6.37
N SER A 9 -13.29 -3.04 6.85
CA SER A 9 -14.45 -2.16 6.66
C SER A 9 -14.69 -1.86 5.19
N SER A 10 -13.61 -1.69 4.42
CA SER A 10 -13.67 -1.45 2.97
C SER A 10 -14.17 -2.67 2.20
N ILE A 11 -13.70 -3.85 2.58
CA ILE A 11 -14.15 -5.13 2.01
C ILE A 11 -15.64 -5.38 2.32
N ASN A 12 -16.07 -5.04 3.54
CA ASN A 12 -17.46 -5.20 3.95
C ASN A 12 -18.38 -4.08 3.42
N ASN A 13 -17.83 -3.04 2.79
CA ASN A 13 -18.60 -1.93 2.25
C ASN A 13 -18.93 -2.16 0.76
N PRO A 14 -20.21 -2.34 0.39
CA PRO A 14 -20.58 -2.59 -1.00
C PRO A 14 -20.22 -1.42 -1.93
N ASN A 15 -20.10 -0.20 -1.40
CA ASN A 15 -19.76 1.01 -2.15
C ASN A 15 -18.25 1.16 -2.41
N GLN A 16 -17.40 0.33 -1.79
CA GLN A 16 -15.94 0.40 -1.95
C GLN A 16 -15.42 -0.76 -2.80
N GLN A 17 -14.23 -0.59 -3.38
CA GLN A 17 -13.66 -1.54 -4.34
C GLN A 17 -13.00 -2.76 -3.69
N GLY A 18 -12.79 -2.73 -2.37
CA GLY A 18 -12.14 -3.78 -1.60
C GLY A 18 -12.85 -5.12 -1.70
N SER A 19 -12.06 -6.18 -1.83
CA SER A 19 -12.53 -7.56 -1.83
C SER A 19 -11.52 -8.48 -1.17
N ILE A 20 -12.00 -9.63 -0.66
CA ILE A 20 -11.13 -10.66 -0.08
C ILE A 20 -10.15 -11.19 -1.13
N ASP A 21 -10.60 -11.34 -2.38
CA ASP A 21 -9.74 -11.77 -3.50
C ASP A 21 -8.59 -10.79 -3.77
N GLN A 22 -8.86 -9.48 -3.77
CA GLN A 22 -7.81 -8.46 -3.91
C GLN A 22 -6.83 -8.50 -2.73
N LEU A 23 -7.33 -8.64 -1.50
CA LEU A 23 -6.48 -8.76 -0.33
C LEU A 23 -5.58 -10.02 -0.43
N SER A 24 -6.14 -11.13 -0.89
CA SER A 24 -5.41 -12.39 -1.12
C SER A 24 -4.36 -12.25 -2.23
N SER A 25 -4.70 -11.60 -3.33
CA SER A 25 -3.77 -11.33 -4.44
C SER A 25 -2.63 -10.41 -4.02
N VAL A 26 -2.92 -9.36 -3.25
CA VAL A 26 -1.93 -8.46 -2.64
C VAL A 26 -1.02 -9.26 -1.72
N PHE A 27 -1.60 -10.08 -0.84
CA PHE A 27 -0.88 -10.88 0.12
C PHE A 27 0.09 -11.87 -0.55
N THR A 28 -0.38 -12.57 -1.57
CA THR A 28 0.40 -13.53 -2.36
C THR A 28 1.53 -12.82 -3.12
N SER A 29 1.24 -11.66 -3.73
CA SER A 29 2.26 -10.88 -4.47
C SER A 29 3.41 -10.42 -3.58
N VAL A 30 3.12 -9.98 -2.35
CA VAL A 30 4.18 -9.61 -1.41
C VAL A 30 4.98 -10.84 -0.99
N GLN A 31 4.32 -11.97 -0.71
CA GLN A 31 5.00 -13.20 -0.37
C GLN A 31 5.88 -13.72 -1.50
N ASP A 32 5.45 -13.65 -2.75
CA ASP A 32 6.25 -14.05 -3.90
C ASP A 32 7.49 -13.16 -4.05
N VAL A 33 7.34 -11.85 -3.91
CA VAL A 33 8.47 -10.91 -3.94
C VAL A 33 9.43 -11.19 -2.79
N ALA A 34 8.92 -11.40 -1.58
CA ALA A 34 9.72 -11.72 -0.41
C ALA A 34 10.46 -13.07 -0.54
N GLY A 35 9.74 -14.12 -0.97
CA GLY A 35 10.25 -15.47 -1.15
C GLY A 35 11.29 -15.55 -2.26
N SER A 36 11.08 -14.82 -3.38
CA SER A 36 12.06 -14.72 -4.47
C SER A 36 13.39 -14.10 -4.05
N GLN A 37 13.40 -13.42 -2.91
CA GLN A 37 14.51 -12.65 -2.38
C GLN A 37 15.04 -13.24 -1.05
N GLY A 38 14.48 -14.37 -0.61
CA GLY A 38 14.91 -15.07 0.61
C GLY A 38 14.63 -14.32 1.91
N LEU A 39 13.63 -13.42 1.93
CA LEU A 39 13.26 -12.66 3.14
C LEU A 39 12.46 -13.53 4.12
N ASN A 40 12.75 -13.39 5.41
CA ASN A 40 11.93 -13.97 6.47
C ASN A 40 10.73 -13.06 6.83
N ASN A 41 9.75 -13.59 7.58
CA ASN A 41 8.53 -12.85 7.94
C ASN A 41 8.79 -11.54 8.69
N ASP A 42 9.82 -11.51 9.55
CA ASP A 42 10.21 -10.30 10.28
C ASP A 42 10.77 -9.23 9.33
N GLN A 43 11.64 -9.61 8.39
CA GLN A 43 12.19 -8.75 7.36
C GLN A 43 11.11 -8.22 6.42
N VAL A 44 10.13 -9.06 6.05
CA VAL A 44 8.97 -8.63 5.24
C VAL A 44 8.15 -7.59 5.99
N GLY A 45 7.86 -7.83 7.27
CA GLY A 45 7.17 -6.85 8.12
C GLY A 45 7.90 -5.52 8.18
N SER A 46 9.21 -5.54 8.45
CA SER A 46 10.06 -4.35 8.49
C SER A 46 10.16 -3.64 7.14
N LEU A 47 10.29 -4.38 6.04
CA LEU A 47 10.30 -3.83 4.68
C LEU A 47 8.98 -3.13 4.35
N LEU A 48 7.85 -3.76 4.62
CA LEU A 48 6.53 -3.19 4.36
C LEU A 48 6.27 -1.96 5.21
N ASN A 49 6.64 -2.01 6.49
CA ASN A 49 6.48 -0.87 7.40
C ASN A 49 7.37 0.31 6.97
N ALA A 50 8.62 0.02 6.57
CA ALA A 50 9.53 0.99 5.99
C ALA A 50 9.01 1.57 4.67
N LEU A 51 8.43 0.72 3.81
CA LEU A 51 7.78 1.13 2.55
C LEU A 51 6.59 2.05 2.83
N GLY A 52 5.71 1.70 3.75
CA GLY A 52 4.57 2.54 4.16
C GLY A 52 5.02 3.90 4.68
N GLY A 53 6.05 3.91 5.54
CA GLY A 53 6.63 5.14 6.07
C GLY A 53 7.34 6.01 5.02
N ALA A 54 7.89 5.43 3.95
CA ALA A 54 8.50 6.16 2.84
C ALA A 54 7.46 6.62 1.79
N LEU A 55 6.41 5.82 1.57
CA LEU A 55 5.35 6.08 0.62
C LEU A 55 4.38 7.16 1.11
N GLN A 56 4.13 7.23 2.42
CA GLN A 56 3.29 8.25 3.03
C GLN A 56 3.69 9.70 2.69
N PRO A 57 4.93 10.15 2.96
CA PRO A 57 5.35 11.51 2.63
C PRO A 57 5.32 11.75 1.11
N ALA A 58 5.65 10.74 0.30
CA ALA A 58 5.54 10.83 -1.15
C ALA A 58 4.10 11.05 -1.61
N LEU A 59 3.14 10.28 -1.10
CA LEU A 59 1.72 10.45 -1.40
C LEU A 59 1.15 11.75 -0.83
N LYS A 60 1.61 12.21 0.34
CA LYS A 60 1.23 13.54 0.88
C LYS A 60 1.71 14.67 0.01
N GLN A 61 2.97 14.63 -0.41
CA GLN A 61 3.54 15.65 -1.28
C GLN A 61 2.85 15.62 -2.64
N GLN A 62 2.55 14.44 -3.16
CA GLN A 62 1.75 14.28 -4.36
C GLN A 62 0.35 14.84 -4.16
N ALA A 63 -0.33 14.56 -3.04
CA ALA A 63 -1.66 15.08 -2.74
C ALA A 63 -1.67 16.60 -2.64
N ALA A 64 -0.60 17.20 -2.11
CA ALA A 64 -0.40 18.65 -2.09
C ALA A 64 -0.15 19.24 -3.49
N THR A 65 0.40 18.45 -4.42
CA THR A 65 0.74 18.90 -5.78
C THR A 65 -0.42 18.74 -6.76
N VAL A 66 -1.09 17.58 -6.77
CA VAL A 66 -2.18 17.26 -7.71
C VAL A 66 -3.57 17.29 -7.09
N GLY A 67 -3.69 17.46 -5.77
CA GLY A 67 -4.95 17.39 -5.03
C GLY A 67 -5.26 15.97 -4.55
N SER A 68 -5.75 15.84 -3.32
CA SER A 68 -6.15 14.56 -2.72
C SER A 68 -7.22 13.84 -3.55
N GLY A 69 -8.23 14.56 -4.03
CA GLY A 69 -9.29 14.01 -4.88
C GLY A 69 -8.78 13.41 -6.21
N GLN A 70 -7.65 13.90 -6.73
CA GLN A 70 -7.03 13.33 -7.92
C GLN A 70 -6.30 12.02 -7.61
N ILE A 71 -5.62 11.93 -6.46
CA ILE A 71 -5.04 10.66 -5.98
C ILE A 71 -6.15 9.64 -5.73
N GLU A 72 -7.26 10.05 -5.12
CA GLU A 72 -8.42 9.20 -4.91
C GLU A 72 -9.02 8.72 -6.24
N GLY A 73 -9.12 9.59 -7.24
CA GLY A 73 -9.56 9.21 -8.58
C GLY A 73 -8.59 8.26 -9.28
N MET A 74 -7.28 8.40 -9.07
CA MET A 74 -6.26 7.49 -9.61
C MET A 74 -6.32 6.12 -8.92
N LEU A 75 -6.51 6.09 -7.60
CA LEU A 75 -6.73 4.89 -6.81
C LEU A 75 -8.09 4.23 -7.13
N GLY A 76 -9.11 5.02 -7.44
CA GLY A 76 -10.41 4.53 -7.88
C GLY A 76 -10.37 3.88 -9.26
N LYS A 77 -9.46 4.33 -10.13
CA LYS A 77 -9.17 3.69 -11.42
C LYS A 77 -8.19 2.51 -11.30
N LEU A 78 -7.70 2.22 -10.10
CA LEU A 78 -6.72 1.18 -9.84
C LEU A 78 -7.28 -0.24 -9.97
N ALA A 79 -8.52 -0.46 -9.51
CA ALA A 79 -9.16 -1.76 -9.70
C ALA A 79 -9.49 -2.02 -11.18
N GLY A 80 -9.39 -1.00 -12.04
CA GLY A 80 -9.45 -1.11 -13.49
C GLY A 80 -8.09 -0.90 -14.15
N ALA A 81 -7.09 -1.75 -13.87
CA ALA A 81 -5.81 -1.95 -14.58
C ALA A 81 -4.91 -0.75 -14.96
N GLY A 82 -5.34 0.52 -14.84
CA GLY A 82 -4.66 1.70 -15.41
C GLY A 82 -4.22 2.76 -14.40
N GLY A 83 -4.72 2.73 -13.15
CA GLY A 83 -4.39 3.71 -12.12
C GLY A 83 -2.97 3.60 -11.54
N THR A 84 -2.39 2.40 -11.50
CA THR A 84 -1.11 2.07 -10.83
C THR A 84 0.03 2.69 -11.60
N ALA A 85 -0.02 2.56 -12.93
CA ALA A 85 0.97 3.13 -13.83
C ALA A 85 0.99 4.65 -13.70
N ALA A 86 -0.17 5.31 -13.69
CA ALA A 86 -0.25 6.76 -13.59
C ALA A 86 0.33 7.30 -12.27
N LEU A 87 0.09 6.62 -11.14
CA LEU A 87 0.62 7.04 -9.85
C LEU A 87 2.11 6.68 -9.68
N ALA A 88 2.54 5.53 -10.19
CA ALA A 88 3.96 5.15 -10.19
C ALA A 88 4.79 6.08 -11.09
N SER A 89 4.27 6.49 -12.24
CA SER A 89 4.88 7.49 -13.12
C SER A 89 4.87 8.90 -12.50
N ALA A 90 3.94 9.18 -11.59
CA ALA A 90 3.86 10.46 -10.91
C ALA A 90 4.91 10.61 -9.78
N ILE A 91 5.51 9.51 -9.31
CA ILE A 91 6.58 9.55 -8.31
C ILE A 91 7.93 9.76 -9.05
N PRO A 92 8.60 10.91 -8.86
CA PRO A 92 9.85 11.20 -9.54
C PRO A 92 10.95 10.18 -9.20
N PRO A 93 11.89 9.87 -10.13
CA PRO A 93 12.99 8.95 -9.87
C PRO A 93 13.86 9.38 -8.67
N GLN A 94 13.97 10.69 -8.42
CA GLN A 94 14.66 11.23 -7.25
C GLN A 94 13.96 10.87 -5.93
N MET A 95 12.61 10.93 -5.89
CA MET A 95 11.85 10.46 -4.73
C MET A 95 11.98 8.94 -4.59
N GLN A 96 11.99 8.18 -5.68
CA GLN A 96 12.21 6.74 -5.60
C GLN A 96 13.55 6.40 -4.96
N GLN A 97 14.64 7.11 -5.31
CA GLN A 97 15.93 6.93 -4.64
C GLN A 97 15.89 7.30 -3.16
N GLN A 98 15.21 8.38 -2.77
CA GLN A 98 15.03 8.74 -1.36
C GLN A 98 14.24 7.68 -0.60
N MET A 99 13.18 7.13 -1.21
CA MET A 99 12.42 6.02 -0.62
C MET A 99 13.31 4.78 -0.47
N ILE A 100 14.09 4.40 -1.49
CA ILE A 100 15.01 3.25 -1.41
C ILE A 100 15.97 3.40 -0.22
N GLN A 101 16.57 4.58 -0.05
CA GLN A 101 17.49 4.85 1.05
C GLN A 101 16.78 4.81 2.42
N ALA A 102 15.61 5.43 2.53
CA ALA A 102 14.81 5.41 3.76
C ALA A 102 14.36 3.98 4.12
N ILE A 103 13.94 3.21 3.12
CA ILE A 103 13.54 1.82 3.28
C ILE A 103 14.75 0.97 3.70
N ALA A 104 15.92 1.16 3.08
CA ALA A 104 17.13 0.43 3.42
C ALA A 104 17.55 0.67 4.87
N GLN A 105 17.53 1.94 5.30
CA GLN A 105 17.85 2.32 6.67
C GLN A 105 16.86 1.74 7.69
N LYS A 106 15.56 1.71 7.38
CA LYS A 106 14.53 1.22 8.32
C LYS A 106 14.34 -0.29 8.32
N SER A 107 14.46 -0.94 7.16
CA SER A 107 14.27 -2.38 7.01
C SER A 107 15.55 -3.18 7.30
N GLY A 108 16.71 -2.53 7.28
CA GLY A 108 18.01 -3.19 7.36
C GLY A 108 18.37 -3.99 6.10
N LEU A 109 17.59 -3.86 5.03
CA LEU A 109 17.84 -4.52 3.75
C LEU A 109 18.78 -3.70 2.86
N ASN A 110 19.44 -4.39 1.94
CA ASN A 110 20.33 -3.75 0.98
C ASN A 110 19.53 -2.85 0.01
N ALA A 111 20.02 -1.63 -0.25
CA ALA A 111 19.39 -0.69 -1.18
C ALA A 111 19.21 -1.28 -2.59
N GLY A 112 20.15 -2.08 -3.09
CA GLY A 112 20.04 -2.76 -4.39
C GLY A 112 18.91 -3.80 -4.41
N MET A 113 18.69 -4.50 -3.30
CA MET A 113 17.58 -5.43 -3.14
C MET A 113 16.24 -4.68 -3.17
N ILE A 114 16.13 -3.59 -2.41
CA ILE A 114 14.93 -2.73 -2.41
C ILE A 114 14.69 -2.12 -3.79
N GLN A 115 15.72 -1.71 -4.50
CA GLN A 115 15.60 -1.16 -5.85
C GLN A 115 14.97 -2.16 -6.83
N THR A 116 15.24 -3.46 -6.66
CA THR A 116 14.59 -4.52 -7.47
C THR A 116 13.17 -4.85 -7.02
N MET A 117 12.87 -4.73 -5.72
CA MET A 117 11.55 -5.04 -5.17
C MET A 117 10.55 -3.89 -5.29
N LEU A 118 11.01 -2.64 -5.14
CA LEU A 118 10.19 -1.45 -5.05
C LEU A 118 9.20 -1.33 -6.23
N PRO A 119 9.58 -1.55 -7.49
CA PRO A 119 8.63 -1.46 -8.62
C PRO A 119 7.51 -2.49 -8.55
N ARG A 120 7.71 -3.62 -7.86
CA ARG A 120 6.70 -4.68 -7.66
C ARG A 120 5.89 -4.45 -6.39
N LEU A 121 6.50 -3.93 -5.33
CA LEU A 121 5.81 -3.67 -4.05
C LEU A 121 4.97 -2.40 -4.08
N LEU A 122 5.40 -1.38 -4.83
CA LEU A 122 4.69 -0.12 -4.98
C LEU A 122 3.26 -0.31 -5.51
N PRO A 123 3.02 -0.99 -6.66
CA PRO A 123 1.66 -1.21 -7.14
C PRO A 123 0.81 -2.06 -6.19
N VAL A 124 1.44 -2.94 -5.40
CA VAL A 124 0.75 -3.77 -4.41
C VAL A 124 0.30 -2.93 -3.20
N ALA A 125 1.17 -2.06 -2.68
CA ALA A 125 0.82 -1.12 -1.61
C ALA A 125 -0.25 -0.12 -2.05
N LEU A 126 -0.15 0.39 -3.29
CA LEU A 126 -1.17 1.24 -3.88
C LEU A 126 -2.47 0.48 -4.12
N GLY A 127 -2.39 -0.78 -4.56
CA GLY A 127 -3.52 -1.70 -4.71
C GLY A 127 -4.30 -1.84 -3.41
N LEU A 128 -3.57 -2.00 -2.31
CA LEU A 128 -4.14 -2.05 -0.98
C LEU A 128 -4.89 -0.75 -0.63
N LEU A 129 -4.29 0.41 -0.86
CA LEU A 129 -4.96 1.71 -0.64
C LEU A 129 -6.14 1.94 -1.59
N GLY A 130 -6.10 1.38 -2.79
CA GLY A 130 -7.18 1.43 -3.77
C GLY A 130 -8.43 0.65 -3.35
N MET A 131 -8.32 -0.32 -2.44
CA MET A 131 -9.47 -1.07 -1.92
C MET A 131 -10.49 -0.17 -1.20
N GLY A 132 -10.04 0.93 -0.60
CA GLY A 132 -10.92 1.91 0.04
C GLY A 132 -11.58 2.86 -0.93
N ALA A 133 -11.14 2.89 -2.20
CA ALA A 133 -11.72 3.79 -3.18
C ALA A 133 -13.17 3.39 -3.49
N ALA A 134 -14.02 4.40 -3.73
CA ALA A 134 -15.41 4.18 -4.12
C ALA A 134 -15.50 3.46 -5.47
N LYS A 135 -16.43 2.50 -5.61
CA LYS A 135 -16.69 1.80 -6.87
C LYS A 135 -17.19 2.78 -7.94
N PRO A 136 -16.87 2.56 -9.23
CA PRO A 136 -17.48 3.32 -10.32
C PRO A 136 -19.02 3.22 -10.24
N GLY A 137 -19.70 4.37 -10.11
CA GLY A 137 -21.16 4.43 -9.98
C GLY A 137 -21.70 4.40 -8.54
N ALA A 138 -20.85 4.22 -7.54
CA ALA A 138 -21.21 4.49 -6.14
C ALA A 138 -21.24 6.02 -5.91
N PRO A 139 -22.06 6.52 -4.96
CA PRO A 139 -21.98 7.92 -4.54
C PRO A 139 -20.52 8.25 -4.18
N SER A 140 -20.01 9.38 -4.68
CA SER A 140 -18.64 9.84 -4.41
C SER A 140 -18.35 9.71 -2.92
N GLY A 141 -17.52 8.74 -2.57
CA GLY A 141 -17.16 8.43 -1.20
C GLY A 141 -15.67 8.62 -1.03
N ASP A 142 -15.28 9.22 0.09
CA ASP A 142 -13.88 9.34 0.50
C ASP A 142 -13.23 7.97 0.56
N ASN A 143 -11.93 7.91 0.24
CA ASN A 143 -11.16 6.69 0.43
C ASN A 143 -10.67 6.62 1.90
N PRO A 144 -11.30 5.81 2.79
CA PRO A 144 -10.90 5.76 4.20
C PRO A 144 -9.49 5.20 4.37
N LEU A 145 -9.02 4.33 3.47
CA LEU A 145 -7.66 3.78 3.50
C LEU A 145 -6.63 4.85 3.19
N LEU A 146 -6.85 5.61 2.11
CA LEU A 146 -5.97 6.73 1.78
C LEU A 146 -6.03 7.79 2.87
N GLY A 147 -7.22 8.13 3.37
CA GLY A 147 -7.41 9.08 4.46
C GLY A 147 -6.66 8.67 5.73
N ALA A 148 -6.79 7.41 6.16
CA ALA A 148 -6.06 6.86 7.31
C ALA A 148 -4.54 6.82 7.06
N PHE A 149 -4.12 6.48 5.83
CA PHE A 149 -2.72 6.40 5.43
C PHE A 149 -2.05 7.78 5.34
N LEU A 150 -2.76 8.81 4.89
CA LEU A 150 -2.25 10.18 4.84
C LEU A 150 -2.37 10.84 6.22
N ASN A 151 -3.49 10.73 6.92
CA ASN A 151 -3.70 11.42 8.20
C ASN A 151 -2.97 10.77 9.39
N SER A 152 -2.22 9.69 9.17
CA SER A 152 -1.31 9.11 10.16
C SER A 152 -0.22 10.12 10.55
N GLY A 153 -0.38 10.81 11.68
CA GLY A 153 0.64 11.70 12.24
C GLY A 153 1.89 10.96 12.74
N SER A 154 1.95 9.63 12.63
CA SER A 154 3.04 8.81 13.13
C SER A 154 3.33 7.64 12.17
N PRO A 155 4.60 7.26 11.97
CA PRO A 155 4.97 6.16 11.09
C PRO A 155 4.38 4.80 11.52
N ASN A 156 3.91 4.66 12.77
CA ASN A 156 3.29 3.44 13.28
C ASN A 156 1.82 3.24 12.84
N THR A 157 1.16 4.24 12.29
CA THR A 157 -0.20 4.11 11.73
C THR A 157 -0.19 3.76 10.24
N THR A 158 0.97 3.83 9.60
CA THR A 158 1.27 3.42 8.22
C THR A 158 1.85 2.00 8.15
N ASP A 159 1.58 1.18 9.16
CA ASP A 159 2.20 -0.13 9.35
C ASP A 159 1.61 -1.21 8.45
N LEU A 160 2.04 -1.18 7.18
CA LEU A 160 1.69 -2.20 6.18
C LEU A 160 2.18 -3.59 6.58
N GLY A 161 3.23 -3.69 7.40
CA GLY A 161 3.72 -4.95 7.94
C GLY A 161 2.68 -5.57 8.88
N THR A 162 2.09 -4.77 9.76
CA THR A 162 0.98 -5.18 10.62
C THR A 162 -0.25 -5.58 9.81
N VAL A 163 -0.63 -4.81 8.77
CA VAL A 163 -1.74 -5.17 7.87
C VAL A 163 -1.52 -6.54 7.25
N MET A 164 -0.30 -6.79 6.76
CA MET A 164 0.04 -8.07 6.12
C MET A 164 0.07 -9.24 7.09
N LYS A 165 0.53 -9.03 8.33
CA LYS A 165 0.46 -10.04 9.39
C LYS A 165 -0.99 -10.42 9.71
N PHE A 166 -1.88 -9.43 9.82
CA PHE A 166 -3.30 -9.68 10.05
C PHE A 166 -4.00 -10.29 8.84
N ALA A 167 -3.69 -9.82 7.62
CA ALA A 167 -4.19 -10.41 6.38
C ALA A 167 -3.79 -11.87 6.26
N GLY A 168 -2.55 -12.23 6.59
CA GLY A 168 -2.09 -13.61 6.61
C GLY A 168 -2.83 -14.46 7.63
N ARG A 169 -3.09 -13.96 8.84
CA ARG A 169 -3.92 -14.65 9.84
C ARG A 169 -5.39 -14.76 9.43
N PHE A 170 -5.91 -13.79 8.69
CA PHE A 170 -7.30 -13.79 8.22
C PHE A 170 -7.50 -14.78 7.07
N LEU A 171 -6.57 -14.81 6.11
CA LEU A 171 -6.59 -15.70 4.96
C LEU A 171 -6.18 -17.13 5.31
N ASN A 172 -5.25 -17.28 6.26
CA ASN A 172 -4.80 -18.56 6.78
C ASN A 172 -4.93 -18.59 8.31
N PRO A 173 -6.15 -18.79 8.84
CA PRO A 173 -6.37 -18.86 10.27
C PRO A 173 -5.58 -20.04 10.85
N PRO A 174 -4.86 -19.86 11.99
CA PRO A 174 -4.25 -20.99 12.68
C PRO A 174 -5.35 -21.97 13.08
N GLN A 175 -5.24 -23.20 12.59
CA GLN A 175 -6.07 -24.34 12.99
C GLN A 175 -5.82 -24.70 14.45
#